data_AF-A0A6C0UI26-F1
#
_entry.id   AF-A0A6C0UI26-F1
#
_cell.length_a   1.000
_cell.length_b   1.000
_cell.length_c   1.000
_cell.angle_alpha   90.00
_cell.angle_beta   90.00
_cell.angle_gamma   90.00
#
_symmetry.space_group_name_H-M   'P 1'
#
loop_
_entity.id
_entity.type
_entity.pdbx_description
1 polymer ?
#
loop_
_entity_poly.entity_id
_entity_poly.type
_entity_poly.pdbx_seq_one_letter_code
_entity_poly.pdbx_strand_id
1 'polypeptide(L)'
;MNTNTSDSLSESDTREVSLPVHILDRIEGRLPRSNFDTSDEYVAYVLEEVLSRVEDASDDEYESVDEREVESRLKSLGYME
;
A
#
# COMPACT_ATOMS: atom_id res chain seq x y z
N MET A 1 14.49 -36.50 -12.20
CA MET A 1 14.11 -35.64 -13.33
C MET A 1 12.65 -35.28 -13.08
N ASN A 2 12.24 -34.04 -12.81
CA ASN A 2 12.62 -32.78 -13.45
C ASN A 2 12.80 -31.64 -12.42
N THR A 3 13.84 -30.85 -12.63
CA THR A 3 14.10 -29.54 -12.02
C THR A 3 13.58 -28.45 -12.96
N ASN A 4 12.69 -27.58 -12.48
CA ASN A 4 12.61 -26.13 -12.78
C ASN A 4 11.19 -25.65 -12.50
N THR A 5 11.03 -24.88 -11.44
CA THR A 5 10.49 -23.50 -11.48
C THR A 5 10.96 -22.86 -10.19
N SER A 6 12.25 -22.54 -10.14
CA SER A 6 12.67 -21.39 -9.37
C SER A 6 12.15 -20.21 -10.17
N ASP A 7 10.95 -19.74 -9.86
CA ASP A 7 10.48 -18.41 -10.26
C ASP A 7 11.33 -17.42 -9.46
N SER A 8 12.56 -17.24 -9.94
CA SER A 8 13.45 -16.16 -9.55
C SER A 8 12.85 -14.91 -10.18
N LEU A 9 11.96 -14.22 -9.46
CA LEU A 9 11.70 -12.80 -9.68
C LEU A 9 13.08 -12.13 -9.78
N SER A 10 13.52 -11.77 -10.99
CA SER A 10 14.80 -11.09 -11.12
C SER A 10 14.61 -9.66 -10.64
N GLU A 11 15.67 -9.01 -10.16
CA GLU A 11 15.68 -7.61 -9.69
C GLU A 11 15.32 -6.57 -10.79
N SER A 12 14.65 -6.98 -11.88
CA SER A 12 14.42 -6.21 -13.10
C SER A 12 13.05 -6.44 -13.75
N ASP A 13 12.10 -7.10 -13.09
CA ASP A 13 10.75 -7.29 -13.63
C ASP A 13 9.90 -6.02 -13.43
N THR A 14 10.00 -5.07 -14.37
CA THR A 14 9.21 -3.83 -14.41
C THR A 14 8.15 -3.88 -15.50
N ARG A 15 7.04 -3.16 -15.29
CA ARG A 15 5.98 -2.97 -16.30
C ARG A 15 5.63 -1.49 -16.41
N GLU A 16 5.34 -1.03 -17.62
CA GLU A 16 5.01 0.36 -17.89
C GLU A 16 3.52 0.65 -17.62
N VAL A 17 3.25 1.79 -16.98
CA VAL A 17 1.90 2.32 -16.76
C VAL A 17 1.87 3.78 -17.22
N SER A 18 0.87 4.12 -18.04
CA SER A 18 0.69 5.51 -18.48
C SER A 18 0.05 6.35 -17.37
N LEU A 19 0.73 7.45 -17.02
CA LEU A 19 0.24 8.42 -16.05
C LEU A 19 -0.23 9.70 -16.75
N PRO A 20 -1.23 10.40 -16.21
CA PRO A 20 -1.59 11.73 -16.70
C PRO A 20 -0.40 12.69 -16.58
N VAL A 21 -0.17 13.51 -17.61
CA VAL A 21 0.97 14.45 -17.68
C VAL A 21 1.07 15.34 -16.45
N HIS A 22 -0.06 15.89 -15.98
CA HIS A 22 -0.08 16.76 -14.81
C HIS A 22 0.37 16.09 -13.49
N ILE A 23 0.26 14.76 -13.41
CA ILE A 23 0.77 14.00 -12.27
C ILE A 23 2.29 13.85 -12.39
N LEU A 24 2.77 13.49 -13.59
CA LEU A 24 4.21 13.37 -13.87
C LEU A 24 4.95 14.69 -13.64
N ASP A 25 4.41 15.82 -14.12
CA ASP A 25 4.98 17.16 -13.90
C ASP A 25 5.14 17.47 -12.41
N ARG A 26 4.18 17.03 -11.59
CA ARG A 26 4.21 17.24 -10.14
C ARG A 26 5.25 16.35 -9.45
N ILE A 27 5.43 15.12 -9.94
CA ILE A 27 6.46 14.19 -9.49
C ILE A 27 7.83 14.77 -9.80
N GLU A 28 8.08 15.16 -11.05
CA GLU A 28 9.33 15.76 -11.50
C GLU A 28 9.64 17.06 -10.75
N GLY A 29 8.63 17.89 -10.50
CA GLY A 29 8.78 19.12 -9.71
C GLY A 29 9.15 18.88 -8.25
N ARG A 30 8.80 17.72 -7.67
CA ARG A 30 9.17 17.34 -6.29
C ARG A 30 10.48 16.55 -6.23
N LEU A 31 10.88 15.87 -7.31
CA LEU A 31 12.05 15.00 -7.35
C LEU A 31 13.33 15.66 -6.78
N PRO A 32 13.68 16.93 -7.11
CA PRO A 32 14.89 17.57 -6.58
C PRO A 32 14.90 17.82 -5.06
N ARG A 33 13.74 17.67 -4.40
CA ARG A 33 13.57 17.82 -2.95
C ARG A 33 13.40 16.47 -2.25
N SER A 34 13.48 15.38 -3.01
CA SER A 34 13.37 14.02 -2.52
C SER A 34 14.76 13.39 -2.42
N ASN A 35 14.82 12.16 -1.89
CA ASN A 35 16.06 11.38 -1.81
C ASN A 35 16.20 10.40 -2.98
N PHE A 36 15.40 10.56 -4.04
CA PHE A 36 15.36 9.66 -5.18
C PHE A 36 16.11 10.28 -6.38
N ASP A 37 16.83 9.43 -7.11
CA ASP A 37 17.62 9.87 -8.26
C ASP A 37 16.80 9.90 -9.56
N THR A 38 15.70 9.14 -9.61
CA THR A 38 14.85 9.00 -10.80
C THR A 38 13.37 9.15 -10.49
N SER A 39 12.60 9.61 -11.49
CA SER A 39 11.13 9.68 -11.40
C SER A 39 10.51 8.31 -11.16
N ASP A 40 11.06 7.25 -11.77
CA ASP A 40 10.55 5.88 -11.65
C ASP A 40 10.66 5.37 -10.21
N GLU A 41 11.83 5.57 -9.58
CA GLU A 41 12.06 5.21 -8.18
C GLU A 41 11.13 5.97 -7.24
N TYR A 42 10.95 7.28 -7.49
CA TYR A 42 10.05 8.09 -6.68
C TYR A 42 8.58 7.67 -6.83
N VAL A 43 8.15 7.34 -8.07
CA VAL A 43 6.80 6.85 -8.36
C VAL A 43 6.56 5.50 -7.69
N ALA A 44 7.51 4.58 -7.79
CA ALA A 44 7.42 3.27 -7.15
C ALA A 44 7.21 3.43 -5.64
N TYR A 45 8.06 4.21 -4.97
CA TYR A 45 7.93 4.46 -3.53
C TYR A 45 6.57 5.06 -3.15
N VAL A 46 6.10 6.07 -3.90
CA VAL A 46 4.81 6.71 -3.60
C VAL A 46 3.64 5.73 -3.78
N LEU A 47 3.69 4.86 -4.80
CA LEU A 47 2.67 3.84 -5.02
C LEU A 47 2.71 2.76 -3.95
N GLU A 48 3.90 2.29 -3.55
CA GLU A 48 4.08 1.33 -2.46
C GLU A 48 3.52 1.85 -1.14
N GLU A 49 3.80 3.11 -0.78
CA GLU A 49 3.24 3.76 0.41
C GLU A 49 1.70 3.83 0.39
N VAL A 50 1.11 4.08 -0.78
CA VAL A 50 -0.35 4.12 -0.94
C VAL A 50 -0.94 2.72 -0.84
N LEU A 51 -0.30 1.73 -1.46
CA LEU A 51 -0.73 0.33 -1.39
C LEU A 51 -0.65 -0.20 0.03
N SER A 52 0.47 0.01 0.74
CA SER A 52 0.62 -0.39 2.14
C SER A 52 -0.47 0.20 3.03
N ARG A 53 -0.85 1.48 2.85
CA ARG A 53 -1.95 2.07 3.63
C ARG A 53 -3.32 1.48 3.31
N VAL A 54 -3.54 1.10 2.05
CA VAL A 54 -4.80 0.45 1.64
C VAL A 54 -4.85 -0.98 2.19
N GLU A 55 -3.73 -1.70 2.11
CA GLU A 55 -3.57 -3.06 2.64
C GLU A 55 -3.71 -3.08 4.16
N ASP A 56 -2.99 -2.21 4.87
CA ASP A 56 -3.09 -2.07 6.33
C ASP A 56 -4.51 -1.66 6.76
N ALA A 57 -5.15 -0.71 6.07
CA ALA A 57 -6.54 -0.33 6.37
C ALA A 57 -7.52 -1.46 6.07
N SER A 58 -7.23 -2.31 5.07
CA SER A 58 -8.04 -3.49 4.78
C SER A 58 -7.79 -4.62 5.78
N ASP A 59 -6.56 -4.80 6.28
CA ASP A 59 -6.26 -5.75 7.35
C ASP A 59 -6.85 -5.29 8.69
N ASP A 60 -6.90 -3.98 8.97
CA ASP A 60 -7.62 -3.41 10.13
C ASP A 60 -9.16 -3.42 9.95
N GLU A 61 -9.68 -3.42 8.71
CA GLU A 61 -11.11 -3.63 8.43
C GLU A 61 -11.48 -5.13 8.41
N TYR A 62 -10.48 -6.02 8.30
CA TYR A 62 -10.61 -7.49 8.39
C TYR A 62 -10.18 -8.09 9.74
N GLU A 63 -9.58 -7.34 10.66
CA GLU A 63 -9.76 -7.62 12.09
C GLU A 63 -11.19 -7.22 12.42
N SER A 64 -12.11 -8.13 12.09
CA SER A 64 -13.48 -8.13 12.57
C SER A 64 -13.48 -7.82 14.06
N VAL A 65 -13.67 -6.56 14.44
CA VAL A 65 -13.93 -6.21 15.83
C VAL A 65 -15.21 -6.97 16.14
N ASP A 66 -15.06 -8.07 16.87
CA ASP A 66 -16.16 -8.98 17.15
C ASP A 66 -17.27 -8.13 17.74
N GLU A 67 -18.43 -8.09 17.09
CA GLU A 67 -19.55 -7.25 17.49
C GLU A 67 -19.88 -7.45 18.98
N ARG A 68 -19.59 -8.65 19.51
CA ARG A 68 -19.70 -9.02 20.93
C ARG A 68 -18.72 -8.31 21.84
N GLU A 69 -17.49 -8.02 21.39
CA GLU A 69 -16.52 -7.24 22.14
C GLU A 69 -16.93 -5.76 22.22
N VAL A 70 -17.45 -5.21 21.12
CA VAL A 70 -18.01 -3.85 21.09
C VAL A 70 -19.23 -3.75 22.01
N GLU A 71 -20.17 -4.70 21.90
CA GLU A 71 -21.38 -4.76 22.73
C GLU A 71 -21.04 -4.89 24.22
N SER A 72 -20.10 -5.76 24.57
CA SER A 72 -19.61 -5.93 25.95
C SER A 72 -19.02 -4.63 26.51
N ARG A 73 -18.20 -3.93 25.71
CA ARG A 73 -17.61 -2.65 26.12
C ARG A 73 -18.67 -1.55 26.26
N LEU A 74 -19.65 -1.48 25.35
CA LEU A 74 -20.74 -0.51 25.42
C LEU A 74 -21.67 -0.76 26.61
N LYS A 75 -21.97 -2.03 26.93
CA LYS A 75 -22.73 -2.42 28.12
C LYS A 75 -22.00 -2.07 29.41
N SER A 76 -20.69 -2.32 29.47
CA SER A 76 -19.84 -1.94 30.61
C SER A 76 -19.80 -0.43 30.85
N LEU A 77 -19.86 0.36 29.76
CA LEU A 77 -19.92 1.82 29.81
C LEU A 77 -21.34 2.37 29.99
N GLY A 78 -22.37 1.53 30.01
CA GLY A 78 -23.77 1.93 30.23
C GLY A 78 -24.47 2.54 29.01
N TYR A 79 -23.94 2.32 27.81
CA TYR A 79 -24.54 2.80 26.56
C TYR A 79 -25.53 1.78 25.95
N MET A 80 -25.62 0.56 26.49
CA MET A 80 -26.53 -0.52 26.08
C MET A 80 -27.01 -1.31 27.32
N GLU A 81 -28.26 -1.79 27.33
CA GLU A 81 -28.84 -2.64 28.38
C GLU A 81 -28.73 -4.13 28.09
#